data_AF-A0A3A0BH36-F1
#
_entry.id   AF-A0A3A0BH36-F1
#
_cell.length_a   1.000
_cell.length_b   1.000
_cell.length_c   1.000
_cell.angle_alpha   90.00
_cell.angle_beta   90.00
_cell.angle_gamma   90.00
#
_symmetry.space_group_name_H-M   'P 1'
#
loop_
_entity.id
_entity.type
_entity.pdbx_description
1 polymer ?
#
loop_
_entity_poly.entity_id
_entity_poly.type
_entity_poly.pdbx_seq_one_letter_code
_entity_poly.pdbx_strand_id
1 'polypeptide(L)'
;MYQISKYANNVELWIDLHGGASDEHLNPFVWAQQTGNKVIDQQTTKLLSHLKATTLCTSRPTLSPSIPLAQHNISYILLESGELGRPTNKYTAHHLSWVNTILKNLDKESNNSFIPTYKTIKYQKRTSTIPNKYLWYSEKNVAVGIA
;
A
#
# COMPACT_ATOMS: atom_id res chain seq x y z
N MET A 1 -13.31 15.42 4.91
CA MET A 1 -12.38 15.07 3.81
C MET A 1 -11.72 16.34 3.22
N TYR A 2 -11.25 17.26 4.07
CA TYR A 2 -10.85 18.64 3.67
C TYR A 2 -9.34 18.91 3.68
N GLN A 3 -8.48 17.95 4.06
CA GLN A 3 -7.03 18.20 4.25
C GLN A 3 -6.13 17.63 3.15
N ILE A 4 -6.58 16.64 2.35
CA ILE A 4 -5.77 16.08 1.26
C ILE A 4 -5.59 17.09 0.12
N SER A 5 -6.61 17.93 -0.14
CA SER A 5 -6.62 18.88 -1.26
C SER A 5 -5.45 19.88 -1.24
N LYS A 6 -4.94 20.28 -0.07
CA LYS A 6 -3.81 21.21 0.02
C LYS A 6 -2.50 20.58 -0.50
N TYR A 7 -2.32 19.28 -0.30
CA TYR A 7 -1.09 18.57 -0.63
C TYR A 7 -1.18 17.78 -1.94
N ALA A 8 -2.37 17.70 -2.53
CA ALA A 8 -2.64 16.95 -3.76
C ALA A 8 -2.51 17.79 -5.04
N ASN A 9 -2.29 19.11 -4.94
CA ASN A 9 -2.07 19.95 -6.12
C ASN A 9 -0.77 19.55 -6.83
N ASN A 10 -0.87 19.28 -8.13
CA ASN A 10 0.23 18.81 -8.99
C ASN A 10 0.87 17.47 -8.54
N VAL A 11 0.10 16.64 -7.83
CA VAL A 11 0.52 15.27 -7.50
C VAL A 11 -0.11 14.32 -8.50
N GLU A 12 0.70 13.47 -9.13
CA GLU A 12 0.22 12.45 -10.07
C GLU A 12 0.17 11.06 -9.44
N LEU A 13 0.87 10.88 -8.31
CA LEU A 13 1.02 9.60 -7.62
C LEU A 13 1.11 9.80 -6.11
N TRP A 14 0.29 9.04 -5.39
CA TRP A 14 0.34 8.86 -3.95
C TRP A 14 0.86 7.46 -3.61
N ILE A 15 2.00 7.40 -2.95
CA ILE A 15 2.57 6.14 -2.43
C ILE A 15 2.34 6.10 -0.93
N ASP A 16 1.56 5.14 -0.46
CA ASP A 16 1.27 4.94 0.95
C ASP A 16 2.12 3.79 1.50
N LEU A 17 2.92 4.05 2.54
CA LEU A 17 3.85 3.09 3.12
C LEU A 17 3.24 2.50 4.40
N HIS A 18 2.82 1.25 4.32
CA HIS A 18 2.25 0.51 5.44
C HIS A 18 3.27 -0.52 5.97
N GLY A 19 3.13 -0.79 7.25
CA GLY A 19 3.69 -1.97 7.88
C GLY A 19 2.58 -2.69 8.61
N GLY A 20 2.73 -4.01 8.75
CA GLY A 20 1.77 -4.81 9.50
C GLY A 20 1.45 -4.21 10.86
N ALA A 21 0.16 -4.23 11.21
CA ALA A 21 -0.32 -3.77 12.50
C ALA A 21 0.38 -4.50 13.65
N SER A 22 0.08 -4.06 14.87
CA SER A 22 0.76 -4.55 16.07
C SER A 22 0.71 -6.06 16.28
N ASP A 23 -0.29 -6.70 15.71
CA ASP A 23 -0.64 -8.10 15.88
C ASP A 23 -0.74 -8.83 14.53
N GLU A 24 -0.18 -8.27 13.46
CA GLU A 24 -0.27 -8.84 12.13
C GLU A 24 1.09 -9.34 11.63
N HIS A 25 1.04 -10.52 11.00
CA HIS A 25 2.12 -11.07 10.20
C HIS A 25 1.60 -11.32 8.79
N LEU A 26 2.21 -10.65 7.83
CA LEU A 26 1.83 -10.73 6.43
C LEU A 26 3.06 -10.74 5.53
N ASN A 27 2.92 -11.46 4.42
CA ASN A 27 3.94 -11.43 3.38
C ASN A 27 3.92 -10.03 2.73
N PRO A 28 5.08 -9.41 2.51
CA PRO A 28 5.14 -8.12 1.84
C PRO A 28 4.43 -8.15 0.48
N PHE A 29 3.60 -7.15 0.21
CA PHE A 29 2.88 -7.01 -1.05
C PHE A 29 2.69 -5.55 -1.44
N VAL A 30 2.31 -5.36 -2.70
CA VAL A 30 1.88 -4.08 -3.23
C VAL A 30 0.41 -4.16 -3.60
N TRP A 31 -0.36 -3.19 -3.16
CA TRP A 31 -1.81 -3.13 -3.39
C TRP A 31 -2.20 -1.92 -4.21
N ALA A 32 -3.16 -2.13 -5.11
CA ALA A 32 -3.89 -1.06 -5.77
C ALA A 32 -5.36 -1.47 -5.99
N GLN A 33 -6.18 -0.48 -6.32
CA GLN A 33 -7.61 -0.68 -6.60
C GLN A 33 -7.96 -0.17 -8.00
N GLN A 34 -8.79 -0.91 -8.72
CA GLN A 34 -9.46 -0.38 -9.91
C GLN A 34 -10.52 0.64 -9.49
N THR A 35 -10.33 1.86 -9.96
CA THR A 35 -11.11 3.04 -9.57
C THR A 35 -12.28 3.31 -10.50
N GLY A 36 -12.28 2.69 -11.69
CA GLY A 36 -13.23 2.98 -12.77
C GLY A 36 -12.80 4.17 -13.64
N ASN A 37 -11.80 4.95 -13.23
CA ASN A 37 -11.13 5.92 -14.08
C ASN A 37 -10.09 5.20 -14.94
N LYS A 38 -10.39 5.00 -16.23
CA LYS A 38 -9.54 4.24 -17.15
C LYS A 38 -8.10 4.76 -17.23
N VAL A 39 -7.90 6.07 -17.19
CA VAL A 39 -6.57 6.68 -17.29
C VAL A 39 -5.74 6.33 -16.06
N ILE A 40 -6.32 6.51 -14.87
CA ILE A 40 -5.65 6.21 -13.59
C ILE A 40 -5.44 4.71 -13.40
N ASP A 41 -6.41 3.88 -13.80
CA ASP A 41 -6.28 2.42 -13.73
C ASP A 41 -5.16 1.92 -14.66
N GLN A 42 -5.03 2.50 -15.86
CA GLN A 42 -3.95 2.20 -16.81
C GLN A 42 -2.58 2.65 -16.28
N GLN A 43 -2.48 3.89 -15.80
CA GLN A 43 -1.24 4.42 -15.21
C GLN A 43 -0.79 3.58 -14.01
N THR A 44 -1.71 3.24 -13.12
CA THR A 44 -1.42 2.40 -11.95
C THR A 44 -0.95 1.02 -12.39
N THR A 45 -1.65 0.39 -13.33
CA THR A 45 -1.29 -0.92 -13.89
C THR A 45 0.11 -0.92 -14.53
N LYS A 46 0.44 0.14 -15.26
CA LYS A 46 1.75 0.37 -15.87
C LYS A 46 2.85 0.41 -14.80
N LEU A 47 2.67 1.20 -13.73
CA LEU A 47 3.63 1.23 -12.62
C LEU A 47 3.81 -0.13 -11.96
N LEU A 48 2.70 -0.85 -11.72
CA LEU A 48 2.74 -2.18 -11.10
C LEU A 48 3.47 -3.22 -11.96
N SER A 49 3.43 -3.09 -13.29
CA SER A 49 4.10 -4.01 -14.22
C SER A 49 5.63 -4.03 -14.10
N HIS A 50 6.23 -2.98 -13.52
CA HIS A 50 7.67 -2.90 -13.29
C HIS A 50 8.11 -3.51 -11.96
N LEU A 51 7.16 -3.79 -11.06
CA LEU A 51 7.46 -4.27 -9.71
C LEU A 51 7.74 -5.77 -9.71
N LYS A 52 8.88 -6.13 -9.13
CA LYS A 52 9.19 -7.51 -8.74
C LYS A 52 8.64 -7.77 -7.33
N ALA A 53 7.34 -7.61 -7.17
CA ALA A 53 6.63 -7.76 -5.91
C ALA A 53 5.41 -8.65 -6.09
N THR A 54 4.99 -9.28 -4.99
CA THR A 54 3.63 -9.79 -4.90
C THR A 54 2.67 -8.63 -5.03
N THR A 55 1.76 -8.69 -6.00
CA THR A 55 0.76 -7.64 -6.23
C THR A 55 -0.65 -8.14 -5.97
N LEU A 56 -1.47 -7.29 -5.36
CA LEU A 56 -2.91 -7.47 -5.28
C LEU A 56 -3.57 -6.27 -5.95
N CYS A 57 -4.46 -6.55 -6.90
CA CYS A 57 -5.34 -5.54 -7.48
C CYS A 57 -6.79 -5.92 -7.24
N THR A 58 -7.54 -5.06 -6.55
CA THR A 58 -8.96 -5.30 -6.26
C THR A 58 -9.86 -4.40 -7.09
N SER A 59 -10.94 -4.96 -7.63
CA SER A 59 -11.98 -4.18 -8.34
C SER A 59 -13.17 -3.79 -7.46
N ARG A 60 -13.24 -4.32 -6.23
CA ARG A 60 -14.32 -4.00 -5.30
C ARG A 60 -14.05 -2.66 -4.61
N PRO A 61 -15.06 -1.79 -4.45
CA PRO A 61 -14.94 -0.58 -3.65
C PRO A 61 -14.49 -0.94 -2.23
N THR A 62 -13.45 -0.27 -1.77
CA THR A 62 -12.99 -0.34 -0.37
C THR A 62 -13.09 1.06 0.25
N LEU A 63 -12.85 1.19 1.55
CA LEU A 63 -12.70 2.49 2.22
C LEU A 63 -11.36 3.19 1.91
N SER A 64 -10.66 2.74 0.87
CA SER A 64 -9.38 3.28 0.42
C SER A 64 -9.49 4.71 -0.12
N PRO A 65 -8.43 5.54 0.03
CA PRO A 65 -8.36 6.84 -0.61
C PRO A 65 -8.25 6.79 -2.14
N SER A 66 -8.07 5.61 -2.75
CA SER A 66 -7.86 5.46 -4.20
C SER A 66 -8.98 6.02 -5.07
N ILE A 67 -10.26 5.85 -4.69
CA ILE A 67 -11.39 6.41 -5.46
C ILE A 67 -11.38 7.95 -5.40
N PRO A 68 -11.36 8.60 -4.22
CA PRO A 68 -11.22 10.04 -4.12
C PRO A 68 -10.00 10.59 -4.85
N LEU A 69 -8.84 9.95 -4.73
CA LEU A 69 -7.61 10.38 -5.40
C LEU A 69 -7.72 10.29 -6.93
N ALA A 70 -8.35 9.24 -7.46
CA ALA A 70 -8.58 9.11 -8.89
C ALA A 70 -9.53 10.18 -9.47
N GLN A 71 -10.43 10.74 -8.67
CA GLN A 71 -11.26 11.90 -9.08
C GLN A 71 -10.41 13.17 -9.28
N HIS A 72 -9.20 13.21 -8.71
CA HIS A 72 -8.21 14.26 -8.87
C HIS A 72 -7.07 13.89 -9.83
N ASN A 73 -7.24 12.81 -10.61
CA ASN A 73 -6.22 12.25 -11.50
C ASN A 73 -4.93 11.81 -10.79
N ILE A 74 -5.06 11.27 -9.57
CA ILE A 74 -3.92 10.81 -8.78
C ILE A 74 -3.96 9.29 -8.67
N SER A 75 -2.90 8.63 -9.14
CA SER A 75 -2.70 7.20 -8.91
C SER A 75 -2.42 6.93 -7.43
N TYR A 76 -2.92 5.81 -6.90
CA TYR A 76 -2.68 5.39 -5.52
C TYR A 76 -2.09 3.98 -5.48
N ILE A 77 -0.96 3.84 -4.79
CA ILE A 77 -0.30 2.56 -4.56
C ILE A 77 -0.01 2.43 -3.06
N LEU A 78 -0.45 1.33 -2.46
CA LEU A 78 -0.08 0.97 -1.10
C LEU A 78 1.04 -0.06 -1.15
N LEU A 79 2.11 0.22 -0.40
CA LEU A 79 3.23 -0.69 -0.19
C LEU A 79 3.10 -1.26 1.21
N GLU A 80 2.93 -2.58 1.31
CA GLU A 80 2.77 -3.25 2.59
C GLU A 80 4.00 -4.11 2.85
N SER A 81 4.77 -3.73 3.87
CA SER A 81 5.95 -4.49 4.28
C SER A 81 6.27 -4.17 5.72
N GLY A 82 5.93 -5.11 6.61
CA GLY A 82 6.17 -5.01 8.02
C GLY A 82 5.41 -6.09 8.77
N GLU A 83 5.74 -6.27 10.03
CA GLU A 83 4.95 -7.08 10.94
C GLU A 83 5.15 -6.56 12.37
N LEU A 84 4.15 -6.79 13.21
CA LEU A 84 4.24 -6.58 14.65
C LEU A 84 4.70 -5.16 15.06
N GLY A 85 4.39 -4.15 14.24
CA GLY A 85 4.82 -2.77 14.44
C GLY A 85 6.35 -2.54 14.46
N ARG A 86 7.15 -3.46 13.91
CA ARG A 86 8.63 -3.39 13.96
C ARG A 86 9.23 -2.81 12.68
N PRO A 87 9.96 -1.68 12.74
CA PRO A 87 10.73 -1.17 11.61
C PRO A 87 12.08 -1.90 11.53
N THR A 88 12.15 -2.98 10.75
CA THR A 88 13.41 -3.71 10.52
C THR A 88 14.06 -3.30 9.20
N ASN A 89 15.39 -3.41 9.10
CA ASN A 89 16.14 -3.13 7.87
C ASN A 89 15.60 -3.91 6.66
N LYS A 90 15.09 -5.13 6.88
CA LYS A 90 14.47 -5.94 5.82
C LYS A 90 13.23 -5.25 5.24
N TYR A 91 12.34 -4.74 6.08
CA TYR A 91 11.11 -4.08 5.63
C TYR A 91 11.39 -2.72 4.99
N THR A 92 12.33 -1.96 5.55
CA THR A 92 12.81 -0.72 4.95
C THR A 92 13.41 -0.98 3.57
N ALA A 93 14.18 -2.06 3.40
CA ALA A 93 14.76 -2.41 2.09
C ALA A 93 13.70 -2.76 1.04
N HIS A 94 12.59 -3.42 1.42
CA HIS A 94 11.47 -3.64 0.50
C HIS A 94 10.84 -2.32 0.05
N HIS A 95 10.49 -1.45 1.00
CA HIS A 95 9.91 -0.14 0.70
C HIS A 95 10.80 0.68 -0.22
N LEU A 96 12.09 0.79 0.11
CA LEU A 96 13.06 1.50 -0.72
C LEU A 96 13.17 0.90 -2.14
N SER A 97 13.21 -0.43 -2.25
CA SER A 97 13.28 -1.11 -3.55
C SER A 97 12.06 -0.80 -4.42
N TRP A 98 10.86 -0.87 -3.86
CA TRP A 98 9.62 -0.60 -4.58
C TRP A 98 9.46 0.87 -4.94
N VAL A 99 9.70 1.79 -3.99
CA VAL A 99 9.65 3.24 -4.26
C VAL A 99 10.65 3.61 -5.36
N ASN A 100 11.89 3.13 -5.28
CA ASN A 100 12.89 3.39 -6.32
C ASN A 100 12.45 2.83 -7.68
N THR A 101 11.82 1.66 -7.71
CA THR A 101 11.32 1.07 -8.95
C THR A 101 10.18 1.90 -9.53
N ILE A 102 9.23 2.35 -8.71
CA ILE A 102 8.11 3.19 -9.14
C ILE A 102 8.62 4.51 -9.70
N LEU A 103 9.47 5.23 -8.96
CA LEU A 103 10.00 6.53 -9.38
C LEU A 103 10.84 6.44 -10.66
N LYS A 104 11.65 5.38 -10.82
CA LYS A 104 12.46 5.17 -12.04
C LYS A 104 11.63 4.86 -13.30
N ASN A 105 10.34 4.55 -13.15
CA ASN A 105 9.46 4.17 -14.25
C ASN A 105 8.20 5.06 -14.34
N LEU A 106 8.16 6.20 -13.65
CA LEU A 106 6.99 7.09 -13.63
C LEU A 106 6.54 7.48 -15.06
N ASP A 107 7.50 7.87 -15.89
CA ASP A 107 7.26 8.34 -17.26
C ASP A 107 7.52 7.28 -18.34
N LYS A 108 7.89 6.05 -17.95
CA LYS A 108 8.34 5.03 -18.91
C LYS A 108 7.20 4.14 -19.34
N GLU A 109 7.00 4.01 -20.64
CA GLU A 109 6.08 3.01 -21.19
C GLU A 109 6.38 1.58 -20.71
N SER A 110 5.32 0.80 -20.54
CA SER A 110 5.42 -0.63 -20.27
C SER A 110 4.76 -1.41 -21.39
N ASN A 111 5.55 -2.27 -22.02
CA ASN A 111 5.06 -3.23 -23.03
C ASN A 111 4.58 -4.54 -22.39
N ASN A 112 4.63 -4.66 -21.06
CA ASN A 112 4.30 -5.88 -20.35
C ASN A 112 2.82 -5.87 -19.96
N SER A 113 2.12 -6.97 -20.24
CA SER A 113 0.80 -7.20 -19.65
C SER A 113 0.96 -7.45 -18.15
N PHE A 114 0.37 -6.57 -17.34
CA PHE A 114 0.33 -6.75 -15.89
C PHE A 114 -0.73 -7.78 -15.50
N ILE A 115 -0.34 -8.73 -14.67
CA ILE A 115 -1.23 -9.71 -14.06
C ILE A 115 -0.99 -9.67 -12.54
N PRO A 116 -2.01 -9.35 -11.72
CA PRO A 116 -1.87 -9.39 -10.27
C PRO A 116 -1.46 -10.77 -9.77
N THR A 117 -0.54 -10.82 -8.81
CA THR A 117 -0.08 -12.08 -8.19
C THR A 117 -1.19 -12.74 -7.36
N TYR A 118 -2.02 -11.94 -6.69
CA TYR A 118 -3.13 -12.41 -5.86
C TYR A 118 -4.46 -11.80 -6.27
N LYS A 119 -5.54 -12.56 -5.98
CA LYS A 119 -6.92 -12.07 -5.98
C LYS A 119 -7.42 -11.72 -4.56
N THR A 120 -6.77 -12.24 -3.52
CA THR A 120 -7.07 -12.00 -2.10
C THR A 120 -5.79 -12.04 -1.25
N ILE A 121 -5.69 -11.19 -0.22
CA ILE A 121 -4.58 -11.23 0.76
C ILE A 121 -4.77 -12.43 1.69
N LYS A 122 -3.67 -13.12 2.01
CA LYS A 122 -3.58 -14.04 3.14
C LYS A 122 -2.72 -13.39 4.24
N TYR A 123 -3.32 -13.06 5.38
CA TYR A 123 -2.60 -12.59 6.56
C TYR A 123 -2.78 -13.58 7.71
N GLN A 124 -1.84 -13.57 8.65
CA GLN A 124 -1.91 -14.32 9.90
C GLN A 124 -1.91 -13.33 11.06
N LYS A 125 -2.89 -13.43 11.96
CA LYS A 125 -2.83 -12.73 13.25
C LYS A 125 -1.78 -13.41 14.13
N ARG A 126 -0.86 -12.63 14.68
CA ARG A 126 0.15 -13.06 15.64
C ARG A 126 0.24 -12.03 16.75
N THR A 127 -0.05 -12.44 17.98
CA THR A 127 0.12 -11.58 19.15
C THR A 127 1.60 -11.45 19.47
N SER A 128 2.09 -10.22 19.64
CA SER A 128 3.43 -9.97 20.19
C SER A 128 3.42 -8.71 21.05
N THR A 129 4.21 -8.72 22.13
CA THR A 129 4.43 -7.54 22.96
C THR A 129 5.31 -6.55 22.20
N ILE A 130 4.75 -5.38 21.85
CA ILE A 130 5.49 -4.34 21.13
C ILE A 130 6.18 -3.42 22.14
N PRO A 131 7.48 -3.14 21.95
CA PRO A 131 8.17 -2.10 22.70
C PRO A 131 7.46 -0.74 22.56
N ASN A 132 7.21 -0.06 23.68
CA ASN A 132 6.57 1.28 23.78
C ASN A 132 7.47 2.43 23.24
N LYS A 133 8.12 2.23 22.08
CA LYS A 133 9.07 3.19 21.49
C LYS A 133 8.86 3.44 20.00
N TYR A 134 7.83 2.83 19.41
CA TYR A 134 7.55 2.98 18.00
C TYR A 134 6.37 3.93 17.79
N LEU A 135 6.44 4.73 16.73
CA LEU A 135 5.50 5.81 16.42
C LEU A 135 4.02 5.36 16.35
N TRP A 136 3.80 4.07 16.08
CA TRP A 136 2.50 3.43 15.92
C TRP A 136 2.06 2.63 17.14
N TYR A 137 2.73 2.80 18.28
CA TYR A 137 2.33 2.20 19.55
C TYR A 137 1.12 2.95 20.13
N SER A 138 0.00 2.24 20.30
CA SER A 138 -1.14 2.71 21.09
C SER A 138 -0.99 2.21 22.53
N GLU A 139 -0.92 3.11 23.51
CA GLU A 139 -0.97 2.77 24.94
C GLU A 139 -2.28 2.07 25.36
N LYS A 140 -3.29 2.03 24.47
CA LYS A 140 -4.59 1.41 24.74
C LYS A 140 -4.70 0.04 24.06
N ASN A 141 -4.03 -0.95 24.63
CA ASN A 141 -4.48 -2.34 24.54
C ASN A 141 -5.12 -2.73 25.88
N VAL A 142 -6.31 -2.18 26.16
CA VAL A 142 -7.24 -2.88 27.04
C VAL A 142 -7.79 -4.02 26.20
N ALA A 143 -7.35 -5.23 26.53
CA ALA A 143 -7.92 -6.44 25.97
C ALA A 143 -9.43 -6.47 26.24
N VAL A 144 -10.22 -6.13 25.23
CA VAL A 144 -11.62 -6.54 25.21
C VAL A 144 -11.66 -7.83 24.41
N GLY A 145 -11.50 -8.95 25.12
CA GLY A 145 -11.95 -10.23 24.61
C GLY A 145 -13.44 -10.13 24.34
N ILE A 146 -13.86 -10.46 23.12
CA ILE A 146 -15.26 -10.71 22.82
C ILE A 146 -15.37 -12.22 22.64
N ALA A 147 -16.14 -12.82 23.55
CA ALA A 147 -16.60 -14.20 23.52
C ALA A 147 -17.57 -14.43 22.36
#